data_AF-A0AAD7YEK1-F1
#
_entry.id   AF-A0AAD7YEK1-F1
#
_cell.length_a   1.000
_cell.length_b   1.000
_cell.length_c   1.000
_cell.angle_alpha   90.00
_cell.angle_beta   90.00
_cell.angle_gamma   90.00
#
_symmetry.space_group_name_H-M   'P 1'
#
loop_
_entity.id
_entity.type
_entity.pdbx_description
1 polymer ?
#
loop_
_entity_poly.entity_id
_entity_poly.type
_entity_poly.pdbx_seq_one_letter_code
_entity_poly.pdbx_strand_id
1 'polypeptide(L)'
;MARHNARTYGVAERIDFIVGDFFKLAPTLKADMVFLSPPWGGPDYSDKHEYDLETMLEPKPASELMRVARTISPNITFYLPRNSRLDQVMSVAKEVGLAVEIEQNFLDRRFVAITAYFYEDHR
;
A
#
# COMPACT_ATOMS: atom_id res chain seq x y z
N MET A 1 19.42 -4.61 5.45
CA MET A 1 18.61 -4.98 6.63
C MET A 1 17.56 -6.05 6.33
N ALA A 2 16.63 -5.84 5.39
CA ALA A 2 15.56 -6.81 5.08
C ALA A 2 16.08 -8.25 4.81
N ARG A 3 17.12 -8.41 3.98
CA ARG A 3 17.76 -9.72 3.71
C ARG A 3 18.35 -10.38 4.96
N HIS A 4 18.90 -9.59 5.88
CA HIS A 4 19.41 -10.11 7.16
C HIS A 4 18.25 -10.62 8.03
N ASN A 5 17.19 -9.82 8.18
CA ASN A 5 16.00 -10.23 8.95
C ASN A 5 15.39 -11.50 8.38
N ALA A 6 15.23 -11.59 7.05
CA ALA A 6 14.68 -12.79 6.41
C ALA A 6 15.52 -14.05 6.67
N ARG A 7 16.85 -13.93 6.81
CA ARG A 7 17.71 -15.06 7.21
C ARG A 7 17.47 -15.46 8.66
N THR A 8 17.35 -14.49 9.57
CA THR A 8 17.01 -14.74 10.97
C THR A 8 15.68 -15.48 11.12
N TYR A 9 14.68 -15.15 10.29
CA TYR A 9 13.38 -15.81 10.26
C TYR A 9 13.35 -17.10 9.40
N GLY A 10 14.46 -17.52 8.78
CA GLY A 10 14.53 -18.76 8.00
C GLY A 10 13.75 -18.76 6.68
N VAL A 11 13.41 -17.59 6.14
CA VAL A 11 12.58 -17.43 4.93
C VAL A 11 13.32 -16.76 3.76
N ALA A 12 14.63 -16.52 3.90
CA ALA A 12 15.42 -15.79 2.90
C ALA A 12 15.37 -16.39 1.50
N GLU A 13 15.29 -17.72 1.37
CA GLU A 13 15.21 -18.42 0.08
C GLU A 13 13.85 -18.29 -0.62
N ARG A 14 12.86 -17.65 0.03
CA ARG A 14 11.52 -17.40 -0.52
C ARG A 14 11.35 -15.97 -1.02
N ILE A 15 12.41 -15.14 -1.00
CA ILE A 15 12.32 -13.70 -1.26
C ILE A 15 13.44 -13.26 -2.20
N ASP A 16 13.06 -12.72 -3.35
CA ASP A 16 13.96 -11.98 -4.23
C ASP A 16 14.02 -10.52 -3.81
N PHE A 17 15.21 -10.06 -3.39
CA PHE A 17 15.42 -8.67 -2.97
C PHE A 17 15.95 -7.83 -4.14
N ILE A 18 15.17 -6.85 -4.58
CA ILE A 18 15.55 -5.88 -5.59
C ILE A 18 15.71 -4.51 -4.92
N VAL A 19 16.89 -3.89 -5.09
CA VAL A 19 17.12 -2.51 -4.65
C VAL A 19 16.89 -1.60 -5.86
N GLY A 20 15.85 -0.80 -5.83
CA GLY A 20 15.54 0.12 -6.92
C GLY A 20 14.27 0.91 -6.70
N ASP A 21 13.97 1.75 -7.69
CA ASP A 21 12.78 2.58 -7.73
C ASP A 21 11.58 1.77 -8.27
N PHE A 22 10.56 1.58 -7.44
CA PHE A 22 9.35 0.83 -7.80
C PHE A 22 8.72 1.34 -9.10
N PHE A 23 8.67 2.65 -9.34
CA PHE A 23 8.04 3.22 -10.53
C PHE A 23 8.77 2.87 -11.83
N LYS A 24 10.09 2.65 -11.74
CA LYS A 24 10.91 2.20 -12.88
C LYS A 24 10.86 0.69 -13.06
N LEU A 25 10.70 -0.05 -11.96
CA LEU A 25 10.71 -1.51 -11.97
C LEU A 25 9.34 -2.11 -12.33
N ALA A 26 8.24 -1.47 -11.93
CA ALA A 26 6.88 -1.98 -12.09
C ALA A 26 6.55 -2.54 -13.48
N PRO A 27 6.93 -1.90 -14.61
CA PRO A 27 6.65 -2.44 -15.95
C PRO A 27 7.32 -3.80 -16.25
N THR A 28 8.33 -4.19 -15.48
CA THR A 28 9.08 -5.45 -15.65
C THR A 28 8.61 -6.55 -14.69
N LEU A 29 7.78 -6.22 -13.71
CA LEU A 29 7.32 -7.15 -12.68
C LEU A 29 6.03 -7.84 -13.10
N LYS A 30 5.87 -9.08 -12.65
CA LYS A 30 4.63 -9.86 -12.73
C LYS A 30 4.42 -10.55 -11.39
N ALA A 31 3.22 -10.44 -10.85
CA ALA A 31 2.85 -11.06 -9.58
C ALA A 31 1.34 -11.23 -9.52
N ASP A 32 0.86 -12.15 -8.69
CA ASP A 32 -0.58 -12.32 -8.46
C ASP A 32 -1.18 -11.18 -7.62
N MET A 33 -0.34 -10.49 -6.84
CA MET A 33 -0.75 -9.42 -5.92
C MET A 33 0.36 -8.39 -5.72
N VAL A 34 -0.02 -7.13 -5.45
CA VAL A 34 0.90 -6.05 -5.05
C VAL A 34 0.55 -5.55 -3.65
N PHE A 35 1.52 -5.56 -2.74
CA PHE A 35 1.40 -4.93 -1.42
C PHE A 35 2.18 -3.61 -1.38
N LEU A 36 1.49 -2.52 -1.05
CA LEU A 36 2.02 -1.15 -1.01
C LEU A 36 2.05 -0.65 0.43
N SER A 37 3.25 -0.46 0.96
CA SER A 37 3.51 0.22 2.24
C SER A 37 4.46 1.40 2.00
N PRO A 38 4.00 2.44 1.28
CA PRO A 38 4.80 3.63 1.01
C PRO A 38 5.17 4.40 2.30
N PRO A 39 6.21 5.25 2.26
CA PRO A 39 6.48 6.19 3.36
C PRO A 39 5.29 7.11 3.65
N TRP A 40 5.02 7.34 4.92
CA TRP A 40 3.93 8.21 5.37
C TRP A 40 4.39 9.63 5.74
N GLY A 41 5.66 9.96 5.54
CA GLY A 41 6.25 11.23 6.01
C GLY A 41 6.78 11.20 7.46
N GLY A 42 7.01 10.01 8.03
CA GLY A 42 7.54 9.85 9.39
C GLY A 42 6.48 10.07 10.49
N PRO A 43 6.83 9.98 11.79
CA PRO A 43 5.88 9.99 12.91
C PRO A 43 4.90 11.16 12.94
N ASP A 44 5.29 12.29 12.37
CA ASP A 44 4.54 13.55 12.31
C ASP A 44 3.28 13.44 11.43
N TYR A 45 3.10 12.34 10.68
CA TYR A 45 1.84 12.04 9.96
C TYR A 45 0.62 12.08 10.90
N SER A 46 0.85 11.76 12.18
CA SER A 46 -0.18 11.64 13.19
C SER A 46 -0.60 12.98 13.82
N ASP A 47 0.13 14.07 13.54
CA ASP A 47 -0.19 15.42 14.03
C ASP A 47 -1.34 16.06 13.25
N LYS A 48 -1.64 15.54 12.05
CA LYS A 48 -2.77 15.98 11.23
C LYS A 48 -4.04 15.25 11.62
N HIS A 49 -5.16 15.99 11.63
CA HIS A 49 -6.48 15.41 11.88
C HIS A 49 -6.84 14.36 10.81
N GLU A 50 -6.55 14.69 9.55
CA GLU A 50 -6.76 13.82 8.40
C GLU A 50 -5.47 13.73 7.58
N TYR A 51 -5.20 12.53 7.06
CA TYR A 51 -4.08 12.24 6.19
C TYR A 51 -4.58 12.17 4.74
N ASP A 52 -4.18 13.16 3.95
CA ASP A 52 -4.59 13.31 2.55
C ASP A 52 -3.68 12.49 1.62
N LEU A 53 -4.25 11.44 1.03
CA LEU A 53 -3.53 10.43 0.24
C LEU A 53 -3.01 10.96 -1.10
N GLU A 54 -3.54 12.09 -1.56
CA GLU A 54 -3.14 12.67 -2.84
C GLU A 54 -2.04 13.72 -2.69
N THR A 55 -1.91 14.32 -1.51
CA THR A 55 -0.95 15.41 -1.26
C THR A 55 0.12 15.10 -0.24
N MET A 56 -0.12 14.15 0.68
CA MET A 56 0.80 13.82 1.76
C MET A 56 1.52 12.49 1.57
N LEU A 57 0.98 11.59 0.74
CA LEU A 57 1.57 10.28 0.51
C LEU A 57 2.86 10.41 -0.32
N GLU A 58 3.94 9.83 0.17
CA GLU A 58 5.24 9.85 -0.50
C GLU A 58 5.56 8.48 -1.11
N PRO A 59 6.36 8.40 -2.18
CA PRO A 59 6.89 9.54 -2.95
C PRO A 59 5.88 10.12 -3.94
N LYS A 60 4.69 9.52 -4.07
CA LYS A 60 3.67 9.88 -5.06
C LYS A 60 2.26 9.73 -4.47
N PRO A 61 1.27 10.43 -5.06
CA PRO A 61 -0.15 10.28 -4.70
C PRO A 61 -0.63 8.83 -4.77
N ALA A 62 -1.64 8.48 -3.97
CA ALA A 62 -2.24 7.15 -3.99
C ALA A 62 -2.81 6.78 -5.36
N SER A 63 -3.43 7.72 -6.07
CA SER A 63 -3.87 7.56 -7.46
C SER A 63 -2.76 7.10 -8.41
N GLU A 64 -1.58 7.76 -8.36
CA GLU A 64 -0.43 7.42 -9.21
C GLU A 64 0.16 6.05 -8.83
N LEU A 65 0.30 5.77 -7.53
CA LEU A 65 0.74 4.47 -7.02
C LEU A 65 -0.19 3.33 -7.45
N MET A 66 -1.51 3.53 -7.32
CA MET A 66 -2.53 2.56 -7.72
C MET A 66 -2.44 2.27 -9.22
N ARG A 67 -2.38 3.32 -10.06
CA ARG A 67 -2.28 3.16 -11.51
C ARG A 67 -1.06 2.33 -11.91
N VAL A 68 0.08 2.53 -11.25
CA VAL A 68 1.31 1.78 -11.52
C VAL A 68 1.19 0.34 -11.02
N ALA A 69 0.71 0.13 -9.79
CA ALA A 69 0.53 -1.21 -9.24
C ALA A 69 -0.45 -2.06 -10.07
N ARG A 70 -1.50 -1.43 -10.61
CA ARG A 70 -2.48 -2.08 -11.49
C ARG A 70 -1.89 -2.60 -12.80
N THR A 71 -0.74 -2.09 -13.24
CA THR A 71 -0.02 -2.66 -14.39
C THR A 71 0.57 -4.04 -14.09
N ILE A 72 0.72 -4.40 -12.81
CA ILE A 72 1.25 -5.67 -12.34
C ILE A 72 0.12 -6.65 -12.01
N SER A 73 -0.88 -6.23 -11.24
CA SER A 73 -2.03 -7.06 -10.82
C SER A 73 -3.25 -6.20 -10.44
N PRO A 74 -4.49 -6.68 -10.64
CA PRO A 74 -5.68 -6.04 -10.07
C PRO A 74 -5.82 -6.27 -8.55
N ASN A 75 -5.15 -7.27 -7.97
CA ASN A 75 -5.18 -7.54 -6.53
C ASN A 75 -4.13 -6.69 -5.83
N ILE A 76 -4.55 -5.60 -5.20
CA ILE A 76 -3.65 -4.60 -4.64
C ILE A 76 -4.03 -4.35 -3.18
N THR A 77 -3.04 -4.19 -2.32
CA THR A 77 -3.26 -3.79 -0.93
C THR A 77 -2.46 -2.56 -0.60
N PHE A 78 -3.11 -1.59 0.04
CA PHE A 78 -2.47 -0.41 0.62
C PHE A 78 -2.46 -0.52 2.14
N TYR A 79 -1.28 -0.37 2.75
CA TYR A 79 -1.11 -0.16 4.19
C TYR A 79 -0.93 1.34 4.46
N LEU A 80 -1.91 1.94 5.15
CA LEU A 80 -2.06 3.40 5.24
C LEU A 80 -2.17 3.89 6.69
N PRO A 81 -1.86 5.17 6.94
CA PRO A 81 -2.11 5.81 8.23
C PRO A 81 -3.55 5.63 8.73
N ARG A 82 -3.70 5.49 10.05
CA ARG A 82 -5.02 5.39 10.70
C ARG A 82 -5.96 6.57 10.44
N ASN A 83 -5.39 7.75 10.20
CA ASN A 83 -6.11 9.00 9.93
C ASN A 83 -6.30 9.25 8.42
N SER A 84 -6.05 8.27 7.55
CA SER A 84 -6.26 8.41 6.11
C SER A 84 -7.72 8.68 5.74
N ARG A 85 -7.88 9.60 4.79
CA ARG A 85 -9.16 9.97 4.19
C ARG A 85 -9.77 8.80 3.41
N LEU A 86 -10.79 8.18 3.99
CA LEU A 86 -11.45 7.01 3.39
C LEU A 86 -12.17 7.35 2.08
N ASP A 87 -12.66 8.58 1.93
CA ASP A 87 -13.25 9.08 0.68
C ASP A 87 -12.25 9.04 -0.48
N GLN A 88 -10.97 9.30 -0.22
CA GLN A 88 -9.90 9.18 -1.22
C GLN A 88 -9.59 7.72 -1.54
N VAL A 89 -9.57 6.81 -0.55
CA VAL A 89 -9.43 5.36 -0.78
C VAL A 89 -10.54 4.84 -1.72
N MET A 90 -11.80 5.22 -1.44
CA MET A 90 -12.94 4.84 -2.27
C MET A 90 -12.86 5.47 -3.68
N SER A 91 -12.39 6.71 -3.78
CA SER A 91 -12.23 7.40 -5.07
C SER A 91 -11.18 6.71 -5.94
N VAL A 92 -10.05 6.31 -5.35
CA VAL A 92 -9.00 5.52 -6.03
C VAL A 92 -9.58 4.20 -6.54
N ALA A 93 -10.32 3.45 -5.72
CA ALA A 93 -10.97 2.19 -6.14
C ALA A 93 -11.91 2.41 -7.34
N LYS A 94 -12.75 3.44 -7.26
CA LYS A 94 -13.70 3.81 -8.31
C LYS A 94 -13.01 4.19 -9.62
N GLU A 95 -11.92 4.94 -9.57
CA GLU A 95 -11.17 5.37 -10.75
C GLU A 95 -10.63 4.18 -11.55
N VAL A 96 -10.14 3.16 -10.86
CA VAL A 96 -9.60 1.95 -11.51
C VAL A 96 -10.64 0.84 -11.73
N GLY A 97 -11.89 1.06 -11.32
CA GLY A 97 -12.98 0.10 -11.48
C GLY A 97 -12.82 -1.16 -10.62
N LEU A 98 -12.24 -1.04 -9.42
CA LEU A 98 -12.07 -2.13 -8.47
C LEU A 98 -13.01 -1.98 -7.27
N ALA A 99 -13.41 -3.10 -6.68
CA ALA A 99 -13.98 -3.11 -5.35
C ALA A 99 -12.90 -2.81 -4.31
N VAL A 100 -13.31 -2.36 -3.12
CA VAL A 100 -12.40 -2.14 -2.00
C VAL A 100 -13.02 -2.58 -0.67
N GLU A 101 -12.24 -3.32 0.10
CA GLU A 101 -12.51 -3.65 1.51
C GLU A 101 -11.51 -2.91 2.39
N ILE A 102 -11.97 -2.32 3.50
CA ILE A 102 -11.13 -1.53 4.40
C ILE A 102 -11.14 -2.19 5.79
N GLU A 103 -9.97 -2.62 6.23
CA GLU A 103 -9.72 -3.18 7.55
C GLU A 103 -9.02 -2.16 8.45
N GLN A 104 -9.43 -2.10 9.71
CA GLN A 104 -8.79 -1.28 10.73
C GLN A 104 -7.82 -2.14 11.55
N ASN A 105 -6.54 -1.74 11.59
CA ASN A 105 -5.52 -2.43 12.36
C ASN A 105 -5.43 -1.88 13.79
N PHE A 106 -5.49 -2.79 14.76
CA PHE A 106 -5.32 -2.48 16.18
C PHE A 106 -4.09 -3.19 16.73
N LEU A 107 -3.29 -2.46 17.51
CA LEU A 107 -2.29 -3.03 18.39
C LEU A 107 -2.78 -2.82 19.82
N ASP A 108 -3.02 -3.92 20.53
CA ASP A 108 -3.79 -3.97 21.77
C ASP A 108 -5.17 -3.32 21.60
N ARG A 109 -5.36 -2.10 22.10
CA ARG A 109 -6.60 -1.30 21.95
C ARG A 109 -6.39 -0.02 21.15
N ARG A 110 -5.20 0.19 20.60
CA ARG A 110 -4.84 1.39 19.86
C ARG A 110 -5.05 1.15 18.37
N PHE A 111 -5.88 1.99 17.74
CA PHE A 111 -5.98 2.08 16.29
C PHE A 111 -4.66 2.63 15.73
N VAL A 112 -3.98 1.85 14.89
CA VAL A 112 -2.61 2.16 14.41
C VAL A 112 -2.54 2.45 12.91
N ALA A 113 -3.34 1.77 12.09
CA ALA A 113 -3.31 1.89 10.64
C ALA A 113 -4.61 1.37 10.02
N ILE A 114 -4.84 1.63 8.75
CA ILE A 114 -5.84 0.92 7.94
C ILE A 114 -5.15 0.07 6.88
N THR A 115 -5.82 -0.99 6.44
CA THR A 115 -5.43 -1.78 5.27
C THR A 115 -6.59 -1.80 4.29
N ALA A 116 -6.34 -1.31 3.08
CA ALA A 116 -7.32 -1.28 2.01
C ALA A 116 -6.98 -2.35 0.98
N TYR A 117 -7.89 -3.30 0.76
CA TYR A 117 -7.77 -4.42 -0.18
C TYR A 117 -8.60 -4.10 -1.42
N PHE A 118 -7.96 -4.04 -2.59
CA PHE A 118 -8.58 -3.76 -3.88
C PHE A 118 -8.55 -5.01 -4.76
N TYR A 119 -9.66 -5.30 -5.42
CA TYR A 119 -9.84 -6.52 -6.22
C TYR A 119 -10.97 -6.37 -7.24
N GLU A 120 -11.00 -7.24 -8.25
CA GLU A 120 -12.12 -7.31 -9.20
C GLU A 120 -13.36 -7.89 -8.53
N ASP A 121 -14.51 -7.23 -8.67
CA ASP A 121 -15.78 -7.78 -8.22
C ASP A 121 -16.28 -8.76 -9.27
N HIS A 122 -16.32 -10.05 -8.93
CA HIS A 122 -16.84 -11.12 -9.81
C HIS A 122 -18.33 -11.42 -9.56
N ARG A 123 -19.07 -10.49 -8.93
CA ARG A 123 -20.50 -10.59 -8.69
C ARG A 123 -21.35 -10.20 -9.90
#